data_AF-A0A2N6ST48-F1
#
_entry.id   AF-A0A2N6ST48-F1
#
_cell.length_a   1.000
_cell.length_b   1.000
_cell.length_c   1.000
_cell.angle_alpha   90.00
_cell.angle_beta   90.00
_cell.angle_gamma   90.00
#
_symmetry.space_group_name_H-M   'P 1'
#
loop_
_entity.id
_entity.type
_entity.pdbx_description
1 polymer ?
#
loop_
_entity_poly.entity_id
_entity_poly.type
_entity_poly.pdbx_seq_one_letter_code
_entity_poly.pdbx_strand_id
1 'polypeptide(L)'
;MSENILLEAMTDDVSIDITQEANFIWSIANKLRGVYMPDKYGDVIIPMTVIRRFECVLEKTKDAVVEKYNDNKSYPERAMYRISGKPFYNTSRFTLKELCNDPDNIQSNFIEYIESFSSNVLDILNQLEIKTHIKKMNKENCLFAVVKEFSELDLSEETFNSIKMGYIFENLIGRFYQNVDAGQYYTGRDIIKMMVYVITAEGCDDIYDEGKVITIADQAAGFRVIIVIEANSYVNIRSSRLLPNFKTQKINSWCAA
;
A
#
# COMPACT_ATOMS: atom_id res chain seq x y z
N MET A 1 19.08 -36.49 3.23
CA MET A 1 19.77 -35.18 3.25
C MET A 1 19.28 -34.41 2.06
N SER A 2 18.12 -33.77 2.20
CA SER A 2 17.70 -32.70 1.30
C SER A 2 18.60 -31.52 1.61
N GLU A 3 19.51 -31.19 0.71
CA GLU A 3 20.22 -29.92 0.76
C GLU A 3 19.18 -28.81 0.94
N ASN A 4 19.46 -27.91 1.89
CA ASN A 4 18.59 -26.83 2.29
C ASN A 4 18.36 -25.89 1.09
N ILE A 5 17.33 -26.19 0.29
CA ILE A 5 16.78 -25.31 -0.76
C ILE A 5 16.48 -23.91 -0.16
N LEU A 6 16.19 -23.86 1.15
CA LEU A 6 16.09 -22.65 1.96
C LEU A 6 17.40 -21.84 1.99
N LEU A 7 18.57 -22.45 2.22
CA LEU A 7 19.83 -21.69 2.26
C LEU A 7 20.11 -21.02 0.91
N GLU A 8 19.89 -21.71 -0.21
CA GLU A 8 20.11 -21.13 -1.55
C GLU A 8 19.08 -20.03 -1.90
N ALA A 9 17.78 -20.25 -1.66
CA ALA A 9 16.75 -19.24 -1.91
C ALA A 9 16.85 -18.02 -0.97
N MET A 10 17.46 -18.19 0.21
CA MET A 10 17.63 -17.14 1.23
C MET A 10 18.98 -16.41 1.13
N THR A 11 19.96 -16.94 0.40
CA THR A 11 21.25 -16.27 0.12
C THR A 11 21.22 -15.36 -1.11
N ASP A 12 20.16 -15.40 -1.91
CA ASP A 12 19.93 -14.42 -2.98
C ASP A 12 19.46 -13.09 -2.38
N ASP A 13 20.34 -12.49 -1.58
CA ASP A 13 20.26 -11.11 -1.11
C ASP A 13 20.60 -10.22 -2.32
N VAL A 14 19.74 -10.26 -3.34
CA VAL A 14 19.75 -9.24 -4.38
C VAL A 14 19.30 -7.99 -3.65
N SER A 15 20.25 -7.15 -3.26
CA SER A 15 19.99 -5.81 -2.78
C SER A 15 19.16 -5.12 -3.85
N ILE A 16 17.85 -5.10 -3.66
CA ILE A 16 16.94 -4.48 -4.62
C ILE A 16 17.18 -2.98 -4.49
N ASP A 17 17.97 -2.43 -5.41
CA ASP A 17 18.17 -0.99 -5.47
C ASP A 17 16.88 -0.33 -5.94
N ILE A 18 16.21 0.32 -4.98
CA ILE A 18 15.01 1.14 -5.16
C ILE A 18 15.31 2.63 -4.97
N THR A 19 16.61 2.98 -4.88
CA THR A 19 17.03 4.30 -4.44
C THR A 19 16.58 5.37 -5.41
N GLN A 20 16.63 5.09 -6.71
CA GLN A 20 16.22 6.04 -7.75
C GLN A 20 14.72 6.35 -7.68
N GLU A 21 13.89 5.33 -7.51
CA GLU A 21 12.44 5.44 -7.48
C GLU A 21 11.94 6.07 -6.20
N ALA A 22 12.50 5.67 -5.06
CA ALA A 22 12.20 6.30 -3.78
C ALA A 22 12.63 7.78 -3.79
N ASN A 23 13.78 8.11 -4.40
CA ASN A 23 14.20 9.49 -4.58
C ASN A 23 13.29 10.27 -5.53
N PHE A 24 12.79 9.64 -6.59
CA PHE A 24 11.86 10.26 -7.51
C PHE A 24 10.53 10.59 -6.81
N ILE A 25 9.93 9.63 -6.11
CA ILE A 25 8.69 9.87 -5.34
C ILE A 25 8.92 10.94 -4.26
N TRP A 26 10.08 10.91 -3.59
CA TRP A 26 10.48 11.96 -2.66
C TRP A 26 10.61 13.33 -3.32
N SER A 27 11.08 13.39 -4.58
CA SER A 27 11.21 14.65 -5.32
C SER A 27 9.87 15.34 -5.56
N ILE A 28 8.77 14.56 -5.65
CA ILE A 28 7.40 15.10 -5.76
C ILE A 28 7.02 15.87 -4.49
N ALA A 29 7.54 15.51 -3.31
CA ALA A 29 7.33 16.24 -2.07
C ALA A 29 7.80 17.70 -2.15
N ASN A 30 8.73 18.02 -3.06
CA ASN A 30 9.15 19.41 -3.28
C ASN A 30 8.02 20.32 -3.76
N LYS A 31 6.97 19.76 -4.41
CA LYS A 31 5.77 20.52 -4.82
C LYS A 31 4.89 20.93 -3.65
N LEU A 32 5.09 20.31 -2.48
CA LEU A 32 4.36 20.61 -1.25
C LEU A 32 5.08 21.67 -0.39
N ARG A 33 6.27 22.12 -0.80
CA ARG A 33 7.02 23.16 -0.08
C ARG A 33 6.20 24.44 -0.01
N GLY A 34 6.19 25.06 1.17
CA GLY A 34 5.41 26.25 1.47
C GLY A 34 3.96 25.97 1.88
N VAL A 35 3.38 24.82 1.48
CA VAL A 35 2.00 24.43 1.81
C VAL A 35 1.95 23.48 3.02
N TYR A 36 2.93 22.60 3.11
CA TYR A 36 3.10 21.65 4.20
C TYR A 36 4.47 21.83 4.84
N MET A 37 4.52 21.54 6.14
CA MET A 37 5.79 21.38 6.83
C MET A 37 6.46 20.06 6.40
N PRO A 38 7.80 19.96 6.38
CA PRO A 38 8.48 18.77 5.87
C PRO A 38 8.09 17.45 6.55
N ASP A 39 7.79 17.49 7.85
CA ASP A 39 7.29 16.36 8.63
C ASP A 39 5.87 15.91 8.22
N LYS A 40 5.13 16.74 7.49
CA LYS A 40 3.77 16.48 6.99
C LYS A 40 3.68 16.13 5.51
N TYR A 41 4.81 16.03 4.82
CA TYR A 41 4.82 15.57 3.43
C TYR A 41 4.36 14.11 3.31
N GLY A 42 4.65 13.28 4.31
CA GLY A 42 4.25 11.87 4.33
C GLY A 42 2.74 11.67 4.23
N ASP A 43 1.97 12.54 4.91
CA ASP A 43 0.51 12.51 4.94
C ASP A 43 -0.12 12.71 3.54
N VAL A 44 0.62 13.28 2.58
CA VAL A 44 0.17 13.47 1.20
C VAL A 44 0.84 12.51 0.23
N ILE A 45 2.14 12.30 0.36
CA ILE A 45 2.93 11.48 -0.57
C ILE A 45 2.57 10.00 -0.45
N ILE A 46 2.35 9.48 0.76
CA ILE A 46 2.00 8.08 0.97
C ILE A 46 0.64 7.75 0.31
N PRO A 47 -0.45 8.50 0.59
CA PRO A 47 -1.74 8.18 -0.01
C PRO A 47 -1.75 8.36 -1.54
N MET A 48 -1.06 9.38 -2.06
CA MET A 48 -0.94 9.57 -3.51
C MET A 48 -0.20 8.41 -4.20
N THR A 49 0.86 7.89 -3.57
CA THR A 49 1.58 6.70 -4.08
C THR A 49 0.68 5.46 -4.08
N VAL A 50 -0.12 5.27 -3.02
CA VAL A 50 -1.11 4.18 -2.94
C VAL A 50 -2.17 4.30 -4.04
N ILE A 51 -2.76 5.48 -4.23
CA ILE A 51 -3.75 5.72 -5.29
C ILE A 51 -3.15 5.42 -6.66
N ARG A 52 -1.93 5.89 -6.92
CA ARG A 52 -1.26 5.64 -8.20
C ARG A 52 -1.01 4.15 -8.43
N ARG A 53 -0.59 3.41 -7.40
CA ARG A 53 -0.43 1.95 -7.48
C ARG A 53 -1.75 1.26 -7.82
N PHE A 54 -2.85 1.62 -7.16
CA PHE A 54 -4.16 1.04 -7.48
C PHE A 54 -4.59 1.34 -8.91
N GLU A 55 -4.34 2.55 -9.40
CA GLU A 55 -4.64 2.94 -10.77
C GLU A 55 -3.86 2.10 -11.79
N CYS A 56 -2.53 2.00 -11.65
CA CYS A 56 -1.69 1.22 -12.57
C CYS A 56 -2.05 -0.28 -12.57
N VAL A 57 -2.46 -0.84 -11.42
CA VAL A 57 -2.88 -2.25 -11.32
C VAL A 57 -4.21 -2.49 -12.05
N LEU A 58 -5.10 -1.50 -12.08
CA LEU A 58 -6.42 -1.59 -12.73
C LEU A 58 -6.41 -1.12 -14.19
N GLU A 59 -5.35 -0.50 -14.68
CA GLU A 59 -5.29 0.15 -15.99
C GLU A 59 -5.80 -0.74 -17.13
N LYS A 60 -5.42 -2.02 -17.14
CA LYS A 60 -5.83 -2.99 -18.17
C LYS A 60 -7.30 -3.43 -18.09
N THR A 61 -7.91 -3.38 -16.90
CA THR A 61 -9.27 -3.91 -16.66
C THR A 61 -10.30 -2.80 -16.42
N LYS A 62 -9.84 -1.55 -16.34
CA LYS A 62 -10.67 -0.39 -16.01
C LYS A 62 -11.85 -0.21 -16.96
N ASP A 63 -11.60 -0.23 -18.28
CA ASP A 63 -12.64 0.00 -19.27
C ASP A 63 -13.78 -1.04 -19.15
N ALA A 64 -13.42 -2.31 -18.95
CA ALA A 64 -14.38 -3.39 -18.76
C ALA A 64 -15.20 -3.23 -17.46
N VAL A 65 -14.57 -2.79 -16.37
CA VAL A 65 -15.27 -2.51 -15.10
C VAL A 65 -16.24 -1.34 -15.27
N VAL A 66 -15.80 -0.25 -15.89
CA VAL A 66 -16.60 0.96 -16.09
C VAL A 66 -17.79 0.68 -17.01
N GLU A 67 -17.59 -0.05 -18.11
CA GLU A 67 -18.67 -0.48 -19.00
C GLU A 67 -19.70 -1.29 -18.22
N LYS A 68 -19.25 -2.30 -17.46
CA LYS A 68 -20.16 -3.16 -16.70
C LYS A 68 -20.92 -2.41 -15.61
N TYR A 69 -20.27 -1.46 -14.95
CA TYR A 69 -20.90 -0.62 -13.94
C TYR A 69 -21.96 0.29 -14.54
N ASN A 70 -21.71 0.84 -15.73
CA ASN A 70 -22.69 1.67 -16.44
C ASN A 70 -23.90 0.85 -16.92
N ASP A 71 -23.69 -0.40 -17.33
CA ASP A 71 -24.78 -1.31 -17.70
C ASP A 71 -25.68 -1.65 -16.51
N ASN A 72 -25.08 -1.93 -15.34
CA ASN A 72 -25.80 -2.27 -14.14
C ASN A 72 -25.11 -1.73 -12.88
N LYS A 73 -25.59 -0.58 -12.39
CA LYS A 73 -25.06 0.07 -11.18
C LYS A 73 -25.25 -0.76 -9.90
N SER A 74 -26.17 -1.72 -9.90
CA SER A 74 -26.43 -2.63 -8.77
C SER A 74 -25.68 -3.97 -8.90
N TYR A 75 -24.70 -4.07 -9.81
CA TYR A 75 -23.97 -5.30 -10.03
C TYR A 75 -23.14 -5.69 -8.78
N PRO A 76 -23.16 -6.96 -8.35
CA PRO A 76 -22.53 -7.36 -7.09
C PRO A 76 -21.02 -7.10 -7.04
N GLU A 77 -20.54 -6.60 -5.90
CA GLU A 77 -19.12 -6.26 -5.67
C GLU A 77 -18.18 -7.46 -5.94
N ARG A 78 -18.54 -8.65 -5.46
CA ARG A 78 -17.76 -9.89 -5.71
C ARG A 78 -17.66 -10.27 -7.17
N ALA A 79 -18.66 -9.92 -7.97
CA ALA A 79 -18.65 -10.17 -9.40
C ALA A 79 -17.78 -9.13 -10.13
N MET A 80 -17.73 -7.89 -9.64
CA MET A 80 -16.77 -6.88 -10.12
C MET A 80 -15.32 -7.27 -9.88
N TYR A 81 -14.99 -7.90 -8.74
CA TYR A 81 -13.63 -8.42 -8.48
C TYR A 81 -13.16 -9.43 -9.52
N ARG A 82 -14.08 -10.20 -10.12
CA ARG A 82 -13.73 -11.15 -11.18
C ARG A 82 -13.39 -10.44 -12.49
N ILE A 83 -14.01 -9.28 -12.75
CA ILE A 83 -13.77 -8.47 -13.95
C ILE A 83 -12.45 -7.72 -13.80
N SER A 84 -12.20 -7.13 -12.64
CA SER A 84 -10.93 -6.43 -12.39
C SER A 84 -9.74 -7.39 -12.24
N GLY A 85 -10.00 -8.68 -11.97
CA GLY A 85 -8.98 -9.69 -11.68
C GLY A 85 -8.29 -9.48 -10.32
N LYS A 86 -8.82 -8.57 -9.49
CA LYS A 86 -8.24 -8.14 -8.22
C LYS A 86 -9.35 -7.98 -7.17
N PRO A 87 -9.04 -8.06 -5.86
CA PRO A 87 -10.04 -7.90 -4.79
C PRO A 87 -10.47 -6.43 -4.58
N PHE A 88 -10.46 -5.62 -5.63
CA PHE A 88 -10.87 -4.23 -5.64
C PHE A 88 -11.12 -3.78 -7.08
N TYR A 89 -11.78 -2.64 -7.26
CA TYR A 89 -12.05 -2.03 -8.56
C TYR A 89 -12.29 -0.52 -8.43
N ASN A 90 -12.33 0.19 -9.55
CA ASN A 90 -12.76 1.58 -9.63
C ASN A 90 -13.78 1.73 -10.76
N THR A 91 -14.86 2.47 -10.49
CA THR A 91 -16.00 2.64 -11.42
C THR A 91 -16.02 3.99 -12.14
N SER A 92 -15.10 4.89 -11.77
CA SER A 92 -14.98 6.20 -12.40
C SER A 92 -14.28 6.07 -13.75
N ARG A 93 -14.68 6.94 -14.69
CA ARG A 93 -13.93 7.14 -15.94
C ARG A 93 -12.60 7.82 -15.67
N PHE A 94 -12.58 8.79 -14.75
CA PHE A 94 -11.41 9.60 -14.42
C PHE A 94 -10.18 8.76 -14.10
N THR A 95 -9.08 9.04 -14.78
CA THR A 95 -7.71 8.69 -14.36
C THR A 95 -7.02 9.93 -13.79
N LEU A 96 -5.90 9.78 -13.07
CA LEU A 96 -5.06 10.92 -12.66
C LEU A 96 -4.66 11.78 -13.86
N LYS A 97 -4.43 11.16 -15.03
CA LYS A 97 -4.18 11.89 -16.29
C LYS A 97 -5.40 12.67 -16.77
N GLU A 98 -6.59 12.07 -16.74
CA GLU A 98 -7.83 12.76 -17.13
C GLU A 98 -8.22 13.87 -16.15
N LEU A 99 -7.92 13.73 -14.86
CA LEU A 99 -8.14 14.79 -13.87
C LEU A 99 -7.35 16.06 -14.20
N CYS A 100 -6.20 15.94 -14.89
CA CYS A 100 -5.43 17.08 -15.37
C CYS A 100 -6.04 17.76 -16.59
N ASN A 101 -7.05 17.19 -17.25
CA ASN A 101 -7.70 17.80 -18.42
C ASN A 101 -8.74 18.86 -18.06
N ASP A 102 -9.26 18.85 -16.82
CA ASP A 102 -10.16 19.87 -16.28
C ASP A 102 -9.61 20.45 -14.96
N PRO A 103 -8.62 21.37 -15.06
CA PRO A 103 -7.93 21.91 -13.88
C PRO A 103 -8.85 22.71 -12.96
N ASP A 104 -9.89 23.36 -13.50
CA ASP A 104 -10.79 24.22 -12.74
C ASP A 104 -11.67 23.41 -11.77
N ASN A 105 -12.05 22.18 -12.16
CA ASN A 105 -12.86 21.26 -11.35
C ASN A 105 -12.06 20.09 -10.77
N ILE A 106 -10.71 20.17 -10.77
CA ILE A 106 -9.85 19.06 -10.36
C ILE A 106 -10.17 18.56 -8.94
N GLN A 107 -10.54 19.45 -8.03
CA GLN A 107 -10.88 19.07 -6.65
C GLN A 107 -12.13 18.17 -6.59
N SER A 108 -13.22 18.56 -7.25
CA SER A 108 -14.47 17.78 -7.27
C SER A 108 -14.29 16.48 -8.02
N ASN A 109 -13.64 16.53 -9.19
CA ASN A 109 -13.42 15.35 -10.03
C ASN A 109 -12.53 14.33 -9.31
N PHE A 110 -11.52 14.80 -8.55
CA PHE A 110 -10.65 13.90 -7.80
C PHE A 110 -11.35 13.27 -6.58
N ILE A 111 -12.23 14.01 -5.89
CA ILE A 111 -13.04 13.44 -4.80
C ILE A 111 -13.97 12.36 -5.36
N GLU A 112 -14.64 12.62 -6.48
CA GLU A 112 -15.51 11.63 -7.16
C GLU A 112 -14.72 10.39 -7.58
N TYR A 113 -13.52 10.58 -8.15
CA TYR A 113 -12.62 9.48 -8.51
C TYR A 113 -12.30 8.58 -7.31
N ILE A 114 -12.00 9.18 -6.15
CA ILE A 114 -11.71 8.45 -4.90
C ILE A 114 -12.96 7.71 -4.38
N GLU A 115 -14.13 8.35 -4.43
CA GLU A 115 -15.39 7.76 -3.97
C GLU A 115 -15.88 6.62 -4.87
N SER A 116 -15.36 6.52 -6.09
CA SER A 116 -15.72 5.49 -7.06
C SER A 116 -14.92 4.19 -6.91
N PHE A 117 -13.99 4.10 -5.95
CA PHE A 117 -13.32 2.85 -5.59
C PHE A 117 -14.25 1.90 -4.83
N SER A 118 -13.92 0.61 -4.84
CA SER A 118 -14.59 -0.39 -4.01
C SER A 118 -14.47 -0.08 -2.51
N SER A 119 -15.42 -0.60 -1.72
CA SER A 119 -15.60 -0.25 -0.30
C SER A 119 -14.32 -0.38 0.53
N ASN A 120 -13.61 -1.49 0.35
CA ASN A 120 -12.34 -1.78 1.00
C ASN A 120 -11.24 -0.75 0.72
N VAL A 121 -11.10 -0.29 -0.53
CA VAL A 121 -10.09 0.71 -0.90
C VAL A 121 -10.51 2.09 -0.42
N LEU A 122 -11.80 2.43 -0.53
CA LEU A 122 -12.33 3.68 -0.03
C LEU A 122 -12.10 3.83 1.49
N ASP A 123 -12.28 2.76 2.26
CA ASP A 123 -12.00 2.75 3.70
C ASP A 123 -10.53 3.03 4.02
N ILE A 124 -9.60 2.43 3.28
CA ILE A 124 -8.15 2.68 3.40
C ILE A 124 -7.85 4.15 3.10
N LEU A 125 -8.38 4.68 1.99
CA LEU A 125 -8.14 6.06 1.57
C LEU A 125 -8.75 7.08 2.56
N ASN A 126 -9.88 6.76 3.17
CA ASN A 126 -10.49 7.57 4.22
C ASN A 126 -9.64 7.60 5.50
N GLN A 127 -9.05 6.48 5.91
CA GLN A 127 -8.13 6.41 7.05
C GLN A 127 -6.85 7.24 6.83
N LEU A 128 -6.45 7.39 5.57
CA LEU A 128 -5.34 8.24 5.15
C LEU A 128 -5.73 9.72 4.99
N GLU A 129 -6.98 10.10 5.32
CA GLU A 129 -7.51 11.47 5.28
C GLU A 129 -7.32 12.20 3.94
N ILE A 130 -7.22 11.46 2.83
CA ILE A 130 -6.81 12.03 1.53
C ILE A 130 -7.77 13.12 1.04
N LYS A 131 -9.07 13.01 1.32
CA LYS A 131 -10.07 14.02 0.95
C LYS A 131 -9.79 15.38 1.61
N THR A 132 -9.28 15.37 2.85
CA THR A 132 -8.89 16.59 3.57
C THR A 132 -7.66 17.21 2.91
N HIS A 133 -6.68 16.39 2.54
CA HIS A 133 -5.48 16.85 1.85
C HIS A 133 -5.77 17.38 0.44
N ILE A 134 -6.70 16.78 -0.31
CA ILE A 134 -7.14 17.30 -1.61
C ILE A 134 -7.69 18.73 -1.48
N LYS A 135 -8.59 18.97 -0.52
CA LYS A 135 -9.15 20.31 -0.26
C LYS A 135 -8.06 21.33 0.11
N LYS A 136 -7.11 20.93 0.97
CA LYS A 136 -6.00 21.79 1.38
C LYS A 136 -5.08 22.12 0.19
N MET A 137 -4.67 21.12 -0.59
CA MET A 137 -3.82 21.31 -1.76
C MET A 137 -4.49 22.18 -2.83
N ASN A 138 -5.82 22.07 -2.99
CA ASN A 138 -6.55 22.91 -3.93
C ASN A 138 -6.57 24.37 -3.48
N LYS A 139 -6.88 24.62 -2.20
CA LYS A 139 -6.89 25.97 -1.61
C LYS A 139 -5.54 26.68 -1.75
N GLU A 140 -4.46 25.91 -1.65
CA GLU A 140 -3.07 26.40 -1.68
C GLU A 140 -2.44 26.29 -3.10
N ASN A 141 -3.26 26.01 -4.12
CA ASN A 141 -2.90 25.96 -5.54
C ASN A 141 -1.76 24.99 -5.91
N CYS A 142 -1.57 23.90 -5.16
CA CYS A 142 -0.56 22.87 -5.46
C CYS A 142 -1.14 21.53 -5.94
N LEU A 143 -2.47 21.35 -5.86
CA LEU A 143 -3.13 20.08 -6.20
C LEU A 143 -2.83 19.60 -7.63
N PHE A 144 -3.01 20.47 -8.63
CA PHE A 144 -2.78 20.13 -10.03
C PHE A 144 -1.33 19.66 -10.28
N ALA A 145 -0.35 20.36 -9.72
CA ALA A 145 1.05 20.02 -9.88
C ALA A 145 1.37 18.65 -9.27
N VAL A 146 0.81 18.34 -8.10
CA VAL A 146 1.00 17.04 -7.44
C VAL A 146 0.35 15.92 -8.25
N VAL A 147 -0.92 16.08 -8.64
CA VAL A 147 -1.65 15.07 -9.43
C VAL A 147 -0.93 14.77 -10.75
N LYS A 148 -0.45 15.81 -11.43
CA LYS A 148 0.27 15.67 -12.70
C LYS A 148 1.53 14.81 -12.56
N GLU A 149 2.38 15.10 -11.58
CA GLU A 149 3.62 14.35 -11.35
C GLU A 149 3.33 12.87 -11.01
N PHE A 150 2.30 12.61 -10.21
CA PHE A 150 1.88 11.22 -9.92
C PHE A 150 1.26 10.51 -11.13
N SER A 151 0.62 11.24 -12.06
CA SER A 151 0.02 10.66 -13.26
C SER A 151 1.05 10.14 -14.27
N GLU A 152 2.28 10.64 -14.20
CA GLU A 152 3.41 10.27 -15.07
C GLU A 152 4.23 9.10 -14.50
N LEU A 153 4.12 8.84 -13.19
CA LEU A 153 4.85 7.79 -12.50
C LEU A 153 4.30 6.40 -12.86
N ASP A 154 5.12 5.51 -13.43
CA ASP A 154 4.71 4.11 -13.60
C ASP A 154 4.89 3.34 -12.29
N LEU A 155 3.80 2.78 -11.73
CA LEU A 155 3.82 1.85 -10.60
C LEU A 155 3.07 0.56 -10.96
N SER A 156 3.14 0.11 -12.20
CA SER A 156 2.51 -1.14 -12.65
C SER A 156 3.15 -2.39 -12.04
N GLU A 157 2.45 -3.52 -12.10
CA GLU A 157 2.98 -4.82 -11.61
C GLU A 157 4.14 -5.34 -12.47
N GLU A 158 4.23 -4.91 -13.74
CA GLU A 158 5.27 -5.31 -14.69
C GLU A 158 6.61 -4.66 -14.34
N THR A 159 6.59 -3.36 -14.02
CA THR A 159 7.79 -2.60 -13.65
C THR A 159 8.14 -2.84 -12.17
N PHE A 160 7.12 -2.88 -11.30
CA PHE A 160 7.28 -3.06 -9.85
C PHE A 160 6.47 -4.23 -9.34
N ASN A 161 7.15 -5.36 -9.09
CA ASN A 161 6.55 -6.47 -8.37
C ASN A 161 6.20 -6.09 -6.91
N SER A 162 5.41 -6.91 -6.24
CA SER A 162 4.92 -6.63 -4.88
C SER A 162 6.05 -6.41 -3.87
N ILE A 163 7.18 -7.12 -4.03
CA ILE A 163 8.35 -7.02 -3.17
C ILE A 163 9.01 -5.65 -3.33
N LYS A 164 9.32 -5.24 -4.57
CA LYS A 164 9.88 -3.92 -4.90
C LYS A 164 9.02 -2.78 -4.38
N MET A 165 7.69 -2.87 -4.55
CA MET A 165 6.78 -1.87 -3.99
C MET A 165 6.80 -1.83 -2.46
N GLY A 166 6.89 -2.98 -1.80
CA GLY A 166 7.08 -3.06 -0.35
C GLY A 166 8.30 -2.28 0.10
N TYR A 167 9.45 -2.47 -0.56
CA TYR A 167 10.66 -1.69 -0.29
C TYR A 167 10.47 -0.19 -0.51
N ILE A 168 9.79 0.22 -1.58
CA ILE A 168 9.52 1.64 -1.86
C ILE A 168 8.68 2.25 -0.72
N PHE A 169 7.58 1.61 -0.33
CA PHE A 169 6.74 2.08 0.76
C PHE A 169 7.51 2.12 2.08
N GLU A 170 8.31 1.11 2.38
CA GLU A 170 9.13 1.09 3.59
C GLU A 170 10.15 2.21 3.63
N ASN A 171 10.82 2.48 2.51
CA ASN A 171 11.78 3.56 2.39
C ASN A 171 11.09 4.93 2.58
N LEU A 172 9.92 5.13 1.95
CA LEU A 172 9.13 6.35 2.09
C LEU A 172 8.71 6.57 3.55
N ILE A 173 8.08 5.58 4.19
CA ILE A 173 7.66 5.70 5.59
C ILE A 173 8.91 5.84 6.49
N GLY A 174 10.02 5.17 6.18
CA GLY A 174 11.29 5.36 6.89
C GLY A 174 11.73 6.82 6.87
N ARG A 175 11.78 7.46 5.70
CA ARG A 175 12.18 8.88 5.56
C ARG A 175 11.24 9.85 6.26
N PHE A 176 9.91 9.62 6.20
CA PHE A 176 8.95 10.52 6.82
C PHE A 176 8.90 10.40 8.35
N TYR A 177 9.14 9.20 8.89
CA TYR A 177 9.04 8.94 10.33
C TYR A 177 10.39 8.84 11.05
N GLN A 178 11.51 9.15 10.37
CA GLN A 178 12.86 9.18 10.95
C GLN A 178 12.99 10.13 12.16
N ASN A 179 12.17 11.18 12.22
CA ASN A 179 12.19 12.18 13.29
C ASN A 179 11.12 11.94 14.38
N VAL A 180 10.38 10.85 14.30
CA VAL A 180 9.35 10.46 15.27
C VAL A 180 9.95 9.38 16.18
N ASP A 181 9.65 9.39 17.48
CA ASP A 181 10.27 8.50 18.48
C ASP A 181 10.44 7.06 17.96
N ALA A 182 11.71 6.70 17.77
CA ALA A 182 12.16 5.46 17.15
C ALA A 182 11.82 4.27 18.08
N GLY A 183 10.69 3.63 17.83
CA GLY A 183 10.29 2.42 18.56
C GLY A 183 8.86 1.98 18.34
N GLN A 184 7.96 2.86 17.88
CA GLN A 184 6.55 2.52 17.70
C GLN A 184 6.14 2.17 16.25
N TYR A 185 6.98 2.45 15.24
CA TYR A 185 6.51 2.46 13.84
C TYR A 185 7.36 1.67 12.83
N TYR A 186 8.54 1.18 13.21
CA TYR A 186 9.44 0.49 12.27
C TYR A 186 10.36 -0.53 12.94
N THR A 187 10.40 -1.72 12.35
CA THR A 187 11.36 -2.79 12.66
C THR A 187 12.24 -2.98 11.43
N GLY A 188 13.57 -3.01 11.59
CA GLY A 188 14.49 -3.23 10.48
C GLY A 188 14.30 -4.62 9.85
N ARG A 189 14.45 -4.72 8.52
CA ARG A 189 14.31 -5.98 7.77
C ARG A 189 15.16 -7.11 8.34
N ASP A 190 16.41 -6.83 8.72
CA ASP A 190 17.32 -7.84 9.27
C ASP A 190 16.77 -8.45 10.57
N ILE A 191 16.11 -7.62 11.39
CA ILE A 191 15.43 -8.05 12.60
C ILE A 191 14.20 -8.89 12.24
N ILE A 192 13.40 -8.47 11.26
CA ILE A 192 12.21 -9.23 10.81
C ILE A 192 12.61 -10.60 10.23
N LYS A 193 13.62 -10.64 9.36
CA LYS A 193 14.17 -11.88 8.79
C LYS A 193 14.64 -12.81 9.92
N MET A 194 15.37 -12.28 10.89
CA MET A 194 15.80 -13.04 12.06
C MET A 194 14.61 -13.54 12.88
N MET A 195 13.59 -12.72 13.12
CA MET A 195 12.38 -13.14 13.85
C MET A 195 11.65 -14.28 13.13
N VAL A 196 11.46 -14.17 11.81
CA VAL A 196 10.86 -15.24 11.00
C VAL A 196 11.74 -16.50 11.08
N TYR A 197 13.05 -16.36 10.93
CA TYR A 197 13.99 -17.48 11.02
C TYR A 197 13.89 -18.22 12.36
N VAL A 198 13.84 -17.48 13.47
CA VAL A 198 13.68 -18.08 14.82
C VAL A 198 12.33 -18.78 14.96
N ILE A 199 11.25 -18.19 14.44
CA ILE A 199 9.90 -18.80 14.50
C ILE A 199 9.82 -20.07 13.65
N THR A 200 10.58 -20.16 12.55
CA THR A 200 10.55 -21.29 11.61
C THR A 200 11.72 -22.26 11.75
N ALA A 201 12.57 -22.12 12.79
CA ALA A 201 13.87 -22.80 12.87
C ALA A 201 13.79 -24.32 13.07
N GLU A 202 12.86 -24.82 13.88
CA GLU A 202 12.77 -26.25 14.22
C GLU A 202 11.31 -26.74 14.33
N GLY A 203 11.04 -27.95 13.83
CA GLY A 203 9.74 -28.61 13.99
C GLY A 203 8.60 -28.01 13.17
N CYS A 204 8.95 -27.19 12.17
CA CYS A 204 8.00 -26.53 11.28
C CYS A 204 8.12 -26.99 9.82
N ASP A 205 8.75 -28.12 9.52
CA ASP A 205 8.89 -28.61 8.14
C ASP A 205 7.54 -28.79 7.44
N ASP A 206 6.51 -29.06 8.25
CA ASP A 206 5.15 -29.23 7.83
C ASP A 206 4.53 -27.93 7.31
N ILE A 207 5.03 -26.73 7.66
CA ILE A 207 4.45 -25.45 7.21
C ILE A 207 4.64 -25.20 5.71
N TYR A 208 5.56 -25.93 5.08
CA TYR A 208 5.91 -25.82 3.67
C TYR A 208 5.12 -26.78 2.77
N ASP A 209 4.26 -27.62 3.35
CA ASP A 209 3.41 -28.55 2.60
C ASP A 209 2.41 -27.82 1.71
N GLU A 210 2.21 -28.31 0.49
CA GLU A 210 1.35 -27.68 -0.51
C GLU A 210 -0.11 -27.62 -0.02
N GLY A 211 -0.73 -26.44 -0.13
CA GLY A 211 -2.12 -26.21 0.27
C GLY A 211 -2.34 -26.01 1.78
N LYS A 212 -1.27 -25.98 2.59
CA LYS A 212 -1.37 -25.73 4.02
C LYS A 212 -1.65 -24.27 4.34
N VAL A 213 -2.50 -24.06 5.34
CA VAL A 213 -2.85 -22.73 5.85
C VAL A 213 -2.31 -22.60 7.26
N ILE A 214 -1.41 -21.65 7.47
CA ILE A 214 -0.88 -21.32 8.80
C ILE A 214 -1.36 -19.94 9.24
N THR A 215 -1.53 -19.77 10.55
CA THR A 215 -1.93 -18.50 11.15
C THR A 215 -0.71 -17.82 11.76
N ILE A 216 -0.45 -16.59 11.34
CA ILE A 216 0.65 -15.77 11.85
C ILE A 216 0.04 -14.59 12.59
N ALA A 217 0.49 -14.35 13.82
CA ALA A 217 0.02 -13.26 14.67
C ALA A 217 1.17 -12.33 15.04
N ASP A 218 1.00 -11.04 14.77
CA ASP A 218 1.87 -9.96 15.24
C ASP A 218 1.02 -9.01 16.09
N GLN A 219 1.21 -9.07 17.41
CA GLN A 219 0.41 -8.30 18.39
C GLN A 219 0.82 -6.82 18.47
N ALA A 220 1.93 -6.43 17.82
CA ALA A 220 2.48 -5.08 17.84
C ALA A 220 2.87 -4.58 16.44
N ALA A 221 2.23 -5.11 15.38
CA ALA A 221 2.54 -4.80 13.98
C ALA A 221 2.48 -3.29 13.64
N GLY A 222 1.81 -2.48 14.46
CA GLY A 222 1.59 -1.07 14.17
C GLY A 222 0.89 -0.88 12.82
N PHE A 223 1.22 0.20 12.10
CA PHE A 223 0.73 0.44 10.74
C PHE A 223 1.35 -0.50 9.68
N ARG A 224 2.35 -1.31 10.05
CA ARG A 224 3.16 -2.06 9.09
C ARG A 224 3.11 -3.56 9.35
N VAL A 225 2.49 -4.30 8.46
CA VAL A 225 2.25 -5.76 8.61
C VAL A 225 3.50 -6.56 8.19
N ILE A 226 4.69 -6.13 8.62
CA ILE A 226 5.94 -6.54 7.97
C ILE A 226 6.31 -7.99 8.30
N ILE A 227 6.12 -8.43 9.55
CA ILE A 227 6.39 -9.83 9.94
C ILE A 227 5.50 -10.79 9.15
N VAL A 228 4.23 -10.44 8.98
CA VAL A 228 3.27 -11.28 8.23
C VAL A 228 3.56 -11.26 6.74
N ILE A 229 3.94 -10.11 6.16
CA ILE A 229 4.31 -10.01 4.74
C ILE A 229 5.59 -10.79 4.46
N GLU A 230 6.61 -10.63 5.29
CA GLU A 230 7.87 -11.33 5.16
C GLU A 230 7.66 -12.84 5.32
N ALA A 231 6.92 -13.27 6.34
CA ALA A 231 6.61 -14.68 6.47
C ALA A 231 5.81 -15.21 5.25
N ASN A 232 4.81 -14.48 4.75
CA ASN A 232 4.06 -14.89 3.54
C ASN A 232 4.95 -15.02 2.29
N SER A 233 6.03 -14.23 2.17
CA SER A 233 6.94 -14.31 1.02
C SER A 233 7.72 -15.63 0.98
N TYR A 234 7.97 -16.23 2.16
CA TYR A 234 8.71 -17.49 2.29
C TYR A 234 7.87 -18.76 2.09
N VAL A 235 6.57 -18.70 2.40
CA VAL A 235 5.72 -19.91 2.45
C VAL A 235 4.57 -19.91 1.44
N ASN A 236 4.46 -18.89 0.57
CA ASN A 236 3.47 -18.82 -0.50
C ASN A 236 2.00 -19.00 0.00
N ILE A 237 1.72 -18.49 1.20
CA ILE A 237 0.44 -18.69 1.90
C ILE A 237 -0.60 -17.65 1.48
N ARG A 238 -1.86 -18.08 1.37
CA ARG A 238 -3.02 -17.18 1.44
C ARG A 238 -3.23 -16.72 2.88
N SER A 239 -2.71 -15.55 3.25
CA SER A 239 -3.08 -14.91 4.52
C SER A 239 -4.57 -14.59 4.53
N SER A 240 -5.34 -15.35 5.31
CA SER A 240 -6.72 -15.00 5.62
C SER A 240 -6.75 -13.99 6.77
N ARG A 241 -7.24 -12.78 6.45
CA ARG A 241 -7.54 -11.62 7.32
C ARG A 241 -6.36 -10.79 7.84
N LEU A 242 -6.11 -9.70 7.12
CA LEU A 242 -5.87 -8.40 7.75
C LEU A 242 -7.19 -7.97 8.42
N LEU A 243 -7.25 -7.97 9.74
CA LEU A 243 -8.40 -7.43 10.47
C LEU A 243 -8.35 -5.89 10.41
N PRO A 244 -9.34 -5.22 9.82
CA PRO A 244 -9.47 -3.78 9.93
C PRO A 244 -10.05 -3.49 11.31
N ASN A 245 -9.20 -3.32 12.32
CA ASN A 245 -9.60 -2.70 13.58
C ASN A 245 -8.46 -1.79 14.06
N PHE A 246 -8.39 -0.63 13.43
CA PHE A 246 -7.75 0.56 13.98
C PHE A 246 -8.52 1.04 15.21
N LYS A 247 -8.32 0.35 16.34
CA LYS A 247 -8.51 0.91 17.68
C LYS A 247 -7.39 0.38 18.55
N THR A 248 -6.41 1.22 18.82
CA THR A 248 -5.59 1.08 20.02
C THR A 248 -6.53 1.24 21.22
N GLN A 249 -7.03 0.13 21.74
CA GLN A 249 -7.61 0.16 23.07
C GLN A 249 -6.42 0.26 24.03
N LYS A 250 -6.21 1.44 24.62
CA LYS A 250 -5.29 1.62 25.74
C LYS A 250 -5.74 0.66 26.84
N ILE A 251 -5.04 -0.46 27.01
CA ILE A 251 -5.23 -1.33 28.17
C ILE A 251 -4.53 -0.61 29.33
N ASN A 252 -5.26 0.30 29.96
CA ASN A 252 -4.91 0.82 31.26
C ASN A 252 -5.35 -0.21 32.30
N SER A 253 -4.55 -1.26 32.51
CA SER A 253 -4.40 -1.92 33.82
C SER A 253 -3.62 -3.21 33.67
N TRP A 254 -2.63 -3.34 34.54
CA TRP A 254 -2.10 -4.61 34.99
C TRP A 254 -3.23 -5.59 35.29
N CYS A 255 -3.14 -6.82 34.77
CA CYS A 255 -3.31 -8.05 35.55
C CYS A 255 -3.13 -9.26 34.65
N ALA A 256 -2.30 -10.17 35.14
CA ALA A 256 -2.16 -11.54 34.69
C ALA A 256 -3.47 -12.32 34.84
N ALA A 257 -3.70 -13.27 33.93
CA ALA A 257 -4.17 -14.62 34.20
C ALA A 257 -3.83 -15.50 32.98
#